data_AF-A0A369Q088-F1
#
_entry.id   AF-A0A369Q088-F1
#
_cell.length_a   1.000
_cell.length_b   1.000
_cell.length_c   1.000
_cell.angle_alpha   90.00
_cell.angle_beta   90.00
_cell.angle_gamma   90.00
#
_symmetry.space_group_name_H-M   'P 1'
#
loop_
_entity.id
_entity.type
_entity.pdbx_description
1 polymer ?
#
loop_
_entity_poly.entity_id
_entity_poly.type
_entity_poly.pdbx_seq_one_letter_code
_entity_poly.pdbx_strand_id
1 'polypeptide(L)' 'MKKDFPEELMHLPLETLKLSPKLKAVAEMHGFFSLADIARLDTQELEKRMGFSLHLIYEYVNFMEENGLGKYVDPA' A
#
# COMPACT_ATOMS: atom_id res chain seq x y z
N MET A 1 -21.19 6.23 -4.86
CA MET A 1 -20.12 5.45 -4.21
C MET A 1 -19.29 6.43 -3.40
N LYS A 2 -19.25 6.30 -2.07
CA LYS A 2 -18.21 6.99 -1.28
C LYS A 2 -16.88 6.37 -1.75
N LYS A 3 -15.95 7.18 -2.23
CA LYS A 3 -14.59 6.69 -2.43
C LYS A 3 -14.02 6.49 -1.03
N ASP A 4 -13.73 5.25 -0.64
CA ASP A 4 -13.09 4.95 0.66
C ASP A 4 -11.74 5.70 0.79
N PHE A 5 -11.15 6.03 -0.36
CA PHE A 5 -9.93 6.83 -0.50
C PHE A 5 -10.19 7.98 -1.48
N PRO A 6 -10.40 9.23 -1.03
CA PRO A 6 -10.68 10.36 -1.91
C PRO A 6 -9.47 10.88 -2.70
N GLU A 7 -8.24 10.67 -2.21
CA GLU A 7 -7.00 11.18 -2.80
C GLU A 7 -6.65 10.45 -4.10
N GLU A 8 -6.30 11.19 -5.15
CA GLU A 8 -5.95 10.62 -6.46
C GLU A 8 -4.75 9.67 -6.40
N LEU A 9 -3.76 10.01 -5.57
CA LEU A 9 -2.56 9.21 -5.36
C LEU A 9 -2.87 7.77 -4.92
N MET A 10 -3.99 7.57 -4.21
CA MET A 10 -4.43 6.25 -3.76
C MET A 10 -4.83 5.31 -4.90
N HIS A 11 -5.19 5.86 -6.06
CA HIS A 11 -5.70 5.12 -7.22
C HIS A 11 -4.72 5.06 -8.38
N LEU A 12 -3.55 5.69 -8.26
CA LEU A 12 -2.51 5.59 -9.29
C LEU A 12 -1.94 4.16 -9.33
N PRO A 13 -1.55 3.67 -10.52
CA PRO A 13 -0.86 2.38 -10.63
C PRO A 13 0.43 2.39 -9.81
N LEU A 14 0.66 1.34 -9.01
CA LEU A 14 1.89 1.20 -8.19
C LEU A 14 3.16 1.36 -9.04
N GLU A 15 3.13 0.94 -10.30
CA GLU A 15 4.25 1.11 -11.24
C GLU A 15 4.71 2.55 -11.41
N THR A 16 3.79 3.51 -11.34
CA THR A 16 4.09 4.95 -11.46
C THR A 16 4.64 5.57 -10.17
N LEU A 17 4.54 4.87 -9.04
CA LEU A 17 4.97 5.37 -7.74
C LEU A 17 6.46 5.11 -7.49
N LYS A 18 7.04 5.94 -6.63
CA LYS A 18 8.45 5.82 -6.20
C LYS A 18 8.61 4.76 -5.08
N LEU A 19 8.09 3.56 -5.35
CA LEU A 19 8.27 2.36 -4.53
C LEU A 19 9.33 1.45 -5.14
N SER A 20 9.90 0.57 -4.33
CA SER A 20 10.89 -0.40 -4.74
C SER A 20 10.28 -1.40 -5.73
N PRO A 21 11.07 -1.89 -6.70
CA PRO A 21 10.62 -2.96 -7.59
C PRO A 21 10.17 -4.21 -6.83
N LYS A 22 10.74 -4.46 -5.64
CA LYS A 22 10.40 -5.62 -4.82
C LYS A 22 9.00 -5.49 -4.23
N LEU A 23 8.65 -4.33 -3.67
CA LEU A 23 7.31 -4.08 -3.15
C LEU A 23 6.27 -4.17 -4.27
N LYS A 24 6.54 -3.56 -5.44
CA LYS A 24 5.66 -3.62 -6.62
C LYS A 24 5.39 -5.06 -7.07
N ALA A 25 6.44 -5.87 -7.22
CA ALA A 25 6.31 -7.27 -7.63
C ALA A 25 5.55 -8.12 -6.60
N VAL A 26 5.76 -7.88 -5.30
CA VAL A 26 5.01 -8.59 -4.24
C VAL A 26 3.55 -8.14 -4.24
N ALA A 27 3.27 -6.84 -4.39
CA ALA A 27 1.91 -6.32 -4.47
C ALA A 27 1.15 -6.90 -5.69
N GLU A 28 1.78 -6.93 -6.86
CA GLU A 28 1.21 -7.50 -8.08
C GLU A 28 0.89 -9.00 -7.92
N MET A 29 1.73 -9.78 -7.26
CA MET A 29 1.48 -11.20 -6.96
C MET A 29 0.21 -11.42 -6.14
N HIS A 30 -0.20 -10.44 -5.33
CA HIS A 30 -1.45 -10.48 -4.56
C HIS A 30 -2.62 -9.77 -5.27
N GLY A 31 -2.41 -9.28 -6.50
CA GLY A 31 -3.42 -8.55 -7.26
C GLY A 31 -3.65 -7.12 -6.76
N PHE A 32 -2.70 -6.54 -6.03
CA PHE A 32 -2.74 -5.13 -5.61
C PHE A 32 -2.07 -4.27 -6.68
N PHE A 33 -2.83 -3.34 -7.27
CA PHE A 33 -2.36 -2.49 -8.37
C PHE A 33 -2.32 -1.01 -8.00
N SER A 34 -2.83 -0.65 -6.83
CA SER A 34 -2.85 0.71 -6.28
C SER A 34 -2.62 0.72 -4.76
N LEU A 35 -2.33 1.89 -4.17
CA LEU A 35 -2.22 2.01 -2.71
C LEU A 35 -3.56 1.71 -2.02
N ALA A 36 -4.69 2.06 -2.65
CA ALA A 36 -6.03 1.74 -2.17
C ALA A 36 -6.24 0.23 -2.04
N ASP A 37 -5.64 -0.59 -2.90
CA ASP A 37 -5.75 -2.05 -2.79
C ASP A 37 -4.99 -2.57 -1.58
N ILE A 38 -3.79 -2.02 -1.32
CA ILE A 38 -2.96 -2.37 -0.15
C ILE A 38 -3.64 -1.89 1.15
N ALA A 39 -4.11 -0.64 1.19
CA ALA A 39 -4.70 0.01 2.36
C ALA A 39 -6.05 -0.57 2.82
N ARG A 40 -6.61 -1.55 2.09
CA ARG A 40 -7.76 -2.34 2.56
C ARG A 40 -7.37 -3.38 3.61
N LEU A 41 -6.09 -3.69 3.74
CA LEU A 41 -5.54 -4.58 4.75
C LEU A 41 -4.71 -3.77 5.73
N ASP A 42 -4.81 -4.12 7.00
CA ASP A 42 -3.88 -3.62 8.02
C ASP A 42 -2.49 -4.26 7.83
N THR A 43 -1.49 -3.68 8.48
CA THR A 43 -0.09 -4.10 8.39
C THR A 43 0.13 -5.51 8.95
N GLN A 44 -0.67 -5.96 9.92
CA GLN A 44 -0.60 -7.32 10.45
C GLN A 44 -1.10 -8.35 9.43
N GLU A 45 -2.18 -8.03 8.71
CA GLU A 45 -2.72 -8.84 7.63
C GLU A 45 -1.78 -8.86 6.42
N LEU A 46 -1.12 -7.74 6.11
CA LEU A 46 -0.08 -7.70 5.08
C LEU A 46 1.12 -8.57 5.46
N GLU A 47 1.59 -8.54 6.71
CA GLU A 47 2.74 -9.37 7.16
C GLU A 47 2.49 -10.87 7.03
N LYS A 48 1.22 -11.30 7.14
CA LYS A 48 0.82 -12.70 6.94
C LYS A 48 0.82 -13.11 5.47
N ARG A 49 0.88 -12.19 4.52
CA ARG A 49 0.87 -12.47 3.07
C ARG A 49 2.26 -12.90 2.61
N MET A 50 2.32 -13.98 1.83
CA MET A 50 3.58 -14.47 1.27
C MET A 50 4.34 -13.35 0.53
N GLY A 51 5.59 -13.12 0.92
CA GLY A 51 6.48 -12.15 0.27
C GLY A 51 6.44 -10.74 0.84
N PHE A 52 5.42 -10.37 1.63
CA PHE A 52 5.40 -9.12 2.39
C PHE A 52 6.24 -9.30 3.66
N SER A 53 7.49 -8.84 3.61
CA SER A 53 8.32 -8.75 4.81
C SER A 53 8.06 -7.45 5.56
N LEU A 54 8.42 -7.42 6.83
CA LEU A 54 8.37 -6.20 7.65
C LEU A 54 9.08 -5.01 6.99
N HIS A 55 10.18 -5.24 6.26
CA HIS A 55 10.89 -4.20 5.52
C HIS A 55 10.03 -3.58 4.40
N LEU A 56 9.29 -4.39 3.65
CA LEU A 56 8.39 -3.90 2.59
C LEU A 56 7.16 -3.20 3.18
N ILE A 57 6.69 -3.65 4.34
CA ILE A 57 5.61 -2.99 5.07
C ILE A 57 6.07 -1.61 5.52
N TYR A 58 7.25 -1.48 6.13
CA TYR A 58 7.80 -0.17 6.50
C TYR A 58 8.00 0.74 5.30
N GLU A 59 8.45 0.20 4.16
CA GLU A 59 8.56 0.98 2.92
C GLU A 59 7.20 1.56 2.49
N TYR A 60 6.15 0.73 2.49
CA TYR A 60 4.78 1.15 2.22
C TYR A 60 4.29 2.22 3.21
N VAL A 61 4.45 1.98 4.51
CA VAL A 61 4.01 2.92 5.56
C VAL A 61 4.74 4.26 5.42
N ASN A 62 6.06 4.25 5.26
CA ASN A 62 6.84 5.48 5.08
C ASN A 62 6.37 6.25 3.84
N PHE A 63 6.12 5.56 2.72
CA PHE A 63 5.59 6.21 1.52
C PHE A 63 4.23 6.85 1.79
N MET A 64 3.33 6.17 2.50
CA MET A 64 2.02 6.71 2.86
C MET A 64 2.16 7.94 3.76
N GLU A 65 3.02 7.91 4.77
CA GLU A 65 3.26 9.04 5.68
C GLU A 65 3.88 10.25 4.97
N GLU A 66 4.92 10.03 4.15
CA GLU A 66 5.60 11.09 3.39
C GLU A 66 4.66 11.83 2.42
N ASN A 67 3.59 11.17 1.98
CA ASN A 67 2.59 11.74 1.09
C ASN A 67 1.30 12.21 1.82
N GLY A 68 1.30 12.25 3.17
CA GLY A 68 0.16 12.70 3.96
C GLY A 68 -1.02 11.73 3.99
N LEU A 69 -0.79 10.47 3.62
CA LEU A 69 -1.76 9.38 3.53
C LEU A 69 -1.70 8.42 4.74
N GLY A 70 -0.84 8.69 5.73
CA GLY A 70 -0.66 7.84 6.92
C GLY A 70 -1.95 7.51 7.67
N LYS A 71 -2.97 8.37 7.59
CA LYS A 71 -4.33 8.11 8.14
C LYS A 71 -5.04 6.88 7.57
N TYR A 72 -4.56 6.33 6.45
CA TYR A 72 -5.08 5.10 5.82
C TYR A 72 -4.27 3.86 6.18
N VAL A 73 -3.17 4.00 6.92
CA VAL A 73 -2.41 2.88 7.46
C VAL A 73 -3.04 2.49 8.79
N ASP A 74 -3.41 1.22 8.92
CA ASP A 74 -4.06 0.66 10.13
C ASP A 74 -5.21 1.51 10.67
N PRO A 75 -6.22 1.85 9.84
CA PRO A 75 -7.34 2.65 10.29
C PRO A 75 -8.10 1.91 11.41
N ALA A 76 -8.29 2.62 12.53
CA ALA A 76 -8.96 2.12 13.74
C ALA A 76 -10.44 1.77 13.53
#